data_AF-A0A9X2CIG0-F1
#
_entry.id   AF-A0A9X2CIG0-F1
#
_cell.length_a   1.000
_cell.length_b   1.000
_cell.length_c   1.000
_cell.angle_alpha   90.00
_cell.angle_beta   90.00
_cell.angle_gamma   90.00
#
_symmetry.space_group_name_H-M   'P 1'
#
loop_
_entity.id
_entity.type
_entity.pdbx_description
1 polymer ?
#
loop_
_entity_poly.entity_id
_entity_poly.type
_entity_poly.pdbx_seq_one_letter_code
_entity_poly.pdbx_strand_id
1 'polypeptide(L)'
;MKTNFNNSWRRAAFFAFLILTSVTLYNCSDDDDNPGPVITGEEVKKEFEEGVEEMPELEDEDPTVTEPDVEAEVATPEATTTAAADFKAATSTDDLSAESKAIYNSLQTTNANVPQSAKTVASTLTEDQIAGMLDIDQDLPSDVQADVDAIIAAIPADIMALLPEITFDFGTSATASVYGKDGIQVLNVGVELDPVAQVVDAPCEDIYREAYDEIIATRQATRDDQLATILANFNRRMEAAGTRYTTRIAEIDGDADAFAAEIEIVADEFLAAAAGLDVAEEELKLMAFLVALEGRMEIQTWYDAAETVINAAKTTEEAATQTRKDEKDAAVTANYQIAKEDADAILADGLANCHNQGSGS
;
A
#
# COMPACT_ATOMS: atom_id res chain seq x y z
N MET A 1 -66.10 -13.40 -66.93
CA MET A 1 -66.97 -14.14 -66.00
C MET A 1 -67.14 -13.29 -64.75
N LYS A 2 -68.35 -12.77 -64.52
CA LYS A 2 -68.71 -12.04 -63.29
C LYS A 2 -69.50 -12.99 -62.41
N THR A 3 -68.95 -13.36 -61.26
CA THR A 3 -69.69 -14.03 -60.18
C THR A 3 -69.83 -13.04 -59.03
N ASN A 4 -71.06 -12.53 -58.87
CA ASN A 4 -71.49 -11.82 -57.68
C ASN A 4 -71.66 -12.85 -56.56
N PHE A 5 -70.73 -12.89 -55.59
CA PHE A 5 -70.95 -13.57 -54.32
C PHE A 5 -71.39 -12.57 -53.26
N ASN A 6 -72.52 -12.89 -52.65
CA ASN A 6 -73.31 -12.06 -51.75
C ASN A 6 -72.59 -11.90 -50.40
N ASN A 7 -72.54 -10.66 -49.88
CA ASN A 7 -71.82 -10.26 -48.67
C ASN A 7 -72.51 -10.69 -47.35
N SER A 8 -73.46 -11.63 -47.38
CA SER A 8 -74.27 -12.02 -46.21
C SER A 8 -73.75 -13.26 -45.45
N TRP A 9 -72.97 -14.14 -46.08
CA TRP A 9 -72.49 -15.38 -45.43
C TRP A 9 -71.29 -15.18 -44.50
N ARG A 10 -70.46 -14.15 -44.73
CA ARG A 10 -69.29 -13.86 -43.87
C ARG A 10 -69.66 -13.29 -42.50
N ARG A 11 -70.84 -12.67 -42.35
CA ARG A 11 -71.30 -12.13 -41.05
C ARG A 11 -71.95 -13.18 -40.16
N ALA A 12 -72.60 -14.20 -40.74
CA ALA A 12 -73.22 -15.28 -39.98
C ALA A 12 -72.18 -16.23 -39.34
N ALA A 13 -71.06 -16.51 -40.02
CA ALA A 13 -69.97 -17.31 -39.48
C ALA A 13 -69.18 -16.60 -38.37
N PHE A 14 -69.07 -15.27 -38.42
CA PHE A 14 -68.38 -14.47 -37.40
C PHE A 14 -69.18 -14.37 -36.09
N PHE A 15 -70.52 -14.29 -36.17
CA PHE A 15 -71.38 -14.28 -34.98
C PHE A 15 -71.50 -15.65 -34.29
N ALA A 16 -71.48 -16.76 -35.04
CA ALA A 16 -71.49 -18.10 -34.46
C ALA A 16 -70.17 -18.46 -33.73
N PHE A 17 -69.03 -17.92 -34.18
CA PHE A 17 -67.73 -18.11 -33.50
C PHE A 17 -67.62 -17.27 -32.22
N LEU A 18 -68.17 -16.04 -32.21
CA LEU A 18 -68.22 -15.16 -31.01
C LEU A 18 -69.18 -15.66 -29.92
N ILE A 19 -70.26 -16.35 -30.28
CA ILE A 19 -71.20 -16.94 -29.30
C ILE A 19 -70.63 -18.25 -28.71
N LEU A 20 -69.81 -18.99 -29.46
CA LEU A 20 -69.21 -20.23 -28.94
C LEU A 20 -67.98 -19.96 -28.03
N THR A 21 -67.20 -18.90 -28.29
CA THR A 21 -66.10 -18.50 -27.40
C THR A 21 -66.56 -17.79 -26.13
N SER A 22 -67.76 -17.18 -26.14
CA SER A 22 -68.36 -16.59 -24.92
C SER A 22 -68.95 -17.63 -23.96
N VAL A 23 -69.25 -18.85 -24.43
CA VAL A 23 -69.75 -19.93 -23.56
C VAL A 23 -68.59 -20.78 -22.98
N THR A 24 -67.40 -20.78 -23.58
CA THR A 24 -66.21 -21.47 -23.02
C THR A 24 -65.36 -20.61 -22.07
N LEU A 25 -65.64 -19.31 -21.97
CA LEU A 25 -65.08 -18.42 -20.93
C LEU A 25 -66.01 -18.29 -19.70
N TYR A 26 -67.19 -18.94 -19.73
CA TYR A 26 -68.14 -18.96 -18.61
C TYR A 26 -68.00 -20.28 -17.85
N ASN A 27 -66.84 -20.48 -17.24
CA ASN A 27 -66.69 -21.38 -16.11
C ASN A 27 -65.84 -20.69 -15.03
N CYS A 28 -66.19 -19.43 -14.76
CA CYS A 28 -65.97 -18.84 -13.44
C CYS A 28 -66.85 -19.63 -12.49
N SER A 29 -66.25 -20.47 -11.65
CA SER A 29 -66.96 -21.09 -10.54
C SER A 29 -67.46 -19.98 -9.62
N ASP A 30 -68.76 -19.98 -9.35
CA ASP A 30 -69.42 -19.20 -8.29
C ASP A 30 -68.95 -19.66 -6.90
N ASP A 31 -67.67 -19.48 -6.58
CA ASP A 31 -67.17 -19.48 -5.19
C ASP A 31 -67.14 -18.03 -4.70
N ASP A 32 -68.32 -17.40 -4.72
CA ASP A 32 -68.56 -15.98 -4.45
C ASP A 32 -68.77 -15.66 -2.95
N ASP A 33 -68.44 -16.60 -2.06
CA ASP A 33 -68.68 -16.49 -0.60
C ASP A 33 -67.41 -16.50 0.26
N ASN A 34 -66.23 -16.37 -0.36
CA ASN A 34 -64.99 -16.18 0.39
C ASN A 34 -64.17 -15.10 -0.30
N PRO A 35 -64.34 -13.79 0.02
CA PRO A 35 -63.33 -12.82 -0.34
C PRO A 35 -62.02 -13.39 0.18
N GLY A 36 -61.04 -13.58 -0.71
CA GLY A 36 -59.71 -14.01 -0.30
C GLY A 36 -59.22 -13.16 0.87
N PRO A 37 -58.28 -13.66 1.69
CA PRO A 37 -57.80 -12.91 2.85
C PRO A 37 -57.44 -11.49 2.44
N VAL A 38 -57.99 -10.50 3.16
CA VAL A 38 -57.64 -9.09 2.97
C VAL A 38 -56.15 -8.97 3.24
N ILE A 39 -55.35 -8.67 2.21
CA ILE A 39 -53.93 -8.42 2.37
C ILE A 39 -53.78 -7.19 3.26
N THR A 40 -53.23 -7.38 4.45
CA THR A 40 -52.95 -6.27 5.37
C THR A 40 -51.53 -5.76 5.16
N GLY A 41 -51.31 -4.46 5.40
CA GLY A 41 -49.96 -3.88 5.30
C GLY A 41 -48.95 -4.52 6.27
N GLU A 42 -49.41 -5.07 7.39
CA GLU A 42 -48.55 -5.77 8.34
C GLU A 42 -48.08 -7.13 7.81
N GLU A 43 -48.92 -7.85 7.07
CA GLU A 43 -48.54 -9.12 6.41
C GLU A 43 -47.56 -8.88 5.27
N VAL A 44 -47.77 -7.84 4.46
CA VAL A 44 -46.86 -7.47 3.36
C VAL A 44 -45.51 -7.02 3.91
N LYS A 45 -45.51 -6.17 4.94
CA LYS A 45 -44.26 -5.74 5.59
C LYS A 45 -43.46 -6.93 6.12
N LYS A 46 -44.14 -7.88 6.77
CA LYS A 46 -43.52 -9.11 7.26
C LYS A 46 -42.95 -9.98 6.12
N GLU A 47 -43.64 -10.05 4.99
CA GLU A 47 -43.17 -10.75 3.79
C GLU A 47 -41.83 -10.17 3.29
N PHE A 48 -41.68 -8.85 3.28
CA PHE A 48 -40.40 -8.19 2.96
C PHE A 48 -39.35 -8.38 4.07
N GLU A 49 -39.71 -8.25 5.35
CA GLU A 49 -38.77 -8.41 6.47
C GLU A 49 -38.19 -9.84 6.55
N GLU A 50 -39.01 -10.87 6.28
CA GLU A 50 -38.58 -12.27 6.31
C GLU A 50 -38.00 -12.76 4.97
N GLY A 51 -38.41 -12.14 3.86
CA GLY A 51 -38.07 -12.58 2.51
C GLY A 51 -36.86 -11.87 1.88
N VAL A 52 -36.49 -10.68 2.35
CA VAL A 52 -35.33 -9.93 1.85
C VAL A 52 -34.09 -10.23 2.69
N GLU A 53 -33.04 -10.78 2.08
CA GLU A 53 -31.80 -11.09 2.78
C GLU A 53 -31.25 -9.88 3.56
N GLU A 54 -30.86 -10.10 4.81
CA GLU A 54 -30.16 -9.09 5.61
C GLU A 54 -28.73 -8.93 5.08
N MET A 55 -28.26 -7.68 4.99
CA MET A 55 -26.87 -7.45 4.65
C MET A 55 -25.97 -7.93 5.79
N PRO A 56 -24.98 -8.82 5.52
CA PRO A 56 -24.02 -9.25 6.52
C PRO A 56 -23.31 -8.06 7.19
N GLU A 57 -22.90 -8.23 8.44
CA GLU A 57 -22.06 -7.24 9.12
C GLU A 57 -20.72 -7.05 8.37
N LEU A 58 -20.19 -5.83 8.42
CA LEU A 58 -18.91 -5.51 7.81
C LEU A 58 -17.75 -6.08 8.64
N GLU A 59 -17.12 -7.13 8.14
CA GLU A 59 -15.86 -7.63 8.69
C GLU A 59 -14.67 -6.89 8.06
N ASP A 60 -14.07 -5.91 8.75
CA ASP A 60 -12.93 -5.15 8.25
C ASP A 60 -11.83 -4.92 9.32
N GLU A 61 -11.26 -6.02 9.82
CA GLU A 61 -10.12 -5.98 10.76
C GLU A 61 -8.86 -5.36 10.16
N ASP A 62 -7.95 -4.89 11.01
CA ASP A 62 -6.68 -4.36 10.53
C ASP A 62 -5.72 -5.44 10.07
N PRO A 63 -5.02 -5.24 8.93
CA PRO A 63 -4.01 -6.17 8.49
C PRO A 63 -2.81 -6.18 9.45
N THR A 64 -2.20 -7.34 9.63
CA THR A 64 -0.89 -7.43 10.27
C THR A 64 0.14 -6.72 9.38
N VAL A 65 0.88 -5.79 9.97
CA VAL A 65 2.02 -5.13 9.32
C VAL A 65 3.29 -5.90 9.70
N THR A 66 4.07 -6.28 8.69
CA THR A 66 5.42 -6.83 8.89
C THR A 66 6.41 -5.68 8.77
N GLU A 67 7.21 -5.48 9.81
CA GLU A 67 8.26 -4.45 9.77
C GLU A 67 9.39 -4.87 8.82
N PRO A 68 9.93 -3.94 8.01
CA PRO A 68 11.11 -4.20 7.21
C PRO A 68 12.33 -4.42 8.11
N ASP A 69 13.23 -5.29 7.67
CA ASP A 69 14.53 -5.47 8.32
C ASP A 69 15.54 -4.52 7.68
N VAL A 70 16.05 -3.60 8.50
CA VAL A 70 17.08 -2.61 8.13
C VAL A 70 18.27 -2.65 9.10
N GLU A 71 18.36 -3.70 9.93
CA GLU A 71 19.44 -3.84 10.90
C GLU A 71 20.81 -3.91 10.21
N ALA A 72 21.79 -3.20 10.80
CA ALA A 72 23.17 -3.20 10.35
C ALA A 72 24.11 -3.00 11.55
N GLU A 73 25.37 -3.35 11.35
CA GLU A 73 26.41 -3.15 12.35
C GLU A 73 27.69 -2.59 11.72
N VAL A 74 28.32 -1.64 12.41
CA VAL A 74 29.67 -1.17 12.06
C VAL A 74 30.68 -2.19 12.54
N ALA A 75 31.47 -2.71 11.62
CA ALA A 75 32.60 -3.57 11.90
C ALA A 75 33.90 -2.77 11.75
N THR A 76 34.54 -2.43 12.88
CA THR A 76 35.91 -1.92 12.88
C THR A 76 36.89 -3.09 13.02
N PRO A 77 37.82 -3.30 12.08
CA PRO A 77 38.81 -4.37 12.20
C PRO A 77 39.69 -4.23 13.45
N GLU A 78 39.94 -5.31 14.18
CA GLU A 78 40.81 -5.31 15.37
C GLU A 78 42.23 -4.82 15.07
N ALA A 79 42.70 -5.07 13.84
CA ALA A 79 43.99 -4.58 13.36
C ALA A 79 44.04 -3.04 13.31
N THR A 80 42.91 -2.38 13.03
CA THR A 80 42.80 -0.91 12.95
C THR A 80 42.99 -0.27 14.31
N THR A 81 42.23 -0.73 15.31
CA THR A 81 42.32 -0.21 16.70
C THR A 81 43.67 -0.53 17.32
N THR A 82 44.22 -1.72 17.04
CA THR A 82 45.58 -2.09 17.47
C THR A 82 46.64 -1.17 16.87
N ALA A 83 46.54 -0.89 15.57
CA ALA A 83 47.48 -0.01 14.88
C ALA A 83 47.39 1.43 15.41
N ALA A 84 46.18 1.99 15.54
CA ALA A 84 45.98 3.34 16.06
C ALA A 84 46.57 3.50 17.48
N ALA A 85 46.36 2.51 18.36
CA ALA A 85 46.94 2.49 19.70
C ALA A 85 48.48 2.41 19.69
N ASP A 86 49.06 1.59 18.82
CA ASP A 86 50.51 1.42 18.69
C ASP A 86 51.17 2.70 18.15
N PHE A 87 50.57 3.35 17.14
CA PHE A 87 51.03 4.64 16.63
C PHE A 87 50.96 5.74 17.69
N LYS A 88 49.88 5.79 18.47
CA LYS A 88 49.68 6.77 19.55
C LYS A 88 50.69 6.59 20.70
N ALA A 89 51.15 5.37 20.95
CA ALA A 89 52.11 5.07 22.01
C ALA A 89 53.58 5.27 21.57
N ALA A 90 53.84 5.23 20.27
CA ALA A 90 55.18 5.34 19.70
C ALA A 90 55.75 6.77 19.77
N THR A 91 57.07 6.88 20.00
CA THR A 91 57.79 8.16 19.92
C THR A 91 58.65 8.27 18.66
N SER A 92 58.86 7.14 17.99
CA SER A 92 59.56 7.01 16.72
C SER A 92 59.02 5.80 15.96
N THR A 93 59.26 5.75 14.64
CA THR A 93 58.88 4.59 13.83
C THR A 93 59.56 3.29 14.28
N ASP A 94 60.67 3.36 15.03
CA ASP A 94 61.37 2.18 15.54
C ASP A 94 60.63 1.52 16.71
N ASP A 95 59.79 2.27 17.43
CA ASP A 95 59.01 1.79 18.58
C ASP A 95 57.79 0.97 18.15
N LEU A 96 57.35 1.12 16.91
CA LEU A 96 56.19 0.43 16.35
C LEU A 96 56.41 -1.09 16.29
N SER A 97 55.32 -1.84 16.50
CA SER A 97 55.25 -3.28 16.24
C SER A 97 55.56 -3.61 14.77
N ALA A 98 55.83 -4.89 14.47
CA ALA A 98 56.11 -5.31 13.10
C ALA A 98 54.89 -5.09 12.19
N GLU A 99 53.70 -5.31 12.74
CA GLU A 99 52.40 -5.13 12.10
C GLU A 99 52.16 -3.64 11.79
N SER A 100 52.28 -2.74 12.77
CA SER A 100 52.10 -1.29 12.53
C SER A 100 53.19 -0.70 11.62
N LYS A 101 54.42 -1.25 11.64
CA LYS A 101 55.46 -0.87 10.65
C LYS A 101 55.06 -1.26 9.24
N ALA A 102 54.44 -2.42 9.04
CA ALA A 102 53.95 -2.82 7.74
C ALA A 102 52.86 -1.85 7.25
N ILE A 103 51.90 -1.53 8.13
CA ILE A 103 50.84 -0.54 7.86
C ILE A 103 51.43 0.82 7.50
N TYR A 104 52.41 1.31 8.26
CA TYR A 104 53.09 2.57 7.98
C TYR A 104 53.76 2.58 6.60
N ASN A 105 54.50 1.53 6.23
CA ASN A 105 55.14 1.44 4.92
C ASN A 105 54.11 1.41 3.77
N SER A 106 52.98 0.75 4.00
CA SER A 106 51.87 0.72 3.05
C SER A 106 51.21 2.10 2.94
N LEU A 107 51.01 2.81 4.05
CA LEU A 107 50.53 4.20 4.04
C LEU A 107 51.48 5.15 3.31
N GLN A 108 52.81 4.99 3.42
CA GLN A 108 53.75 5.78 2.61
C GLN A 108 53.56 5.55 1.11
N THR A 109 53.30 4.30 0.72
CA THR A 109 53.03 3.94 -0.67
C THR A 109 51.68 4.51 -1.12
N THR A 110 50.64 4.42 -0.29
CA THR A 110 49.33 5.02 -0.52
C THR A 110 49.45 6.54 -0.66
N ASN A 111 50.15 7.20 0.26
CA ASN A 111 50.40 8.64 0.25
C ASN A 111 51.13 9.08 -1.02
N ALA A 112 51.98 8.25 -1.62
CA ALA A 112 52.58 8.56 -2.91
C ALA A 112 51.57 8.52 -4.08
N ASN A 113 50.60 7.60 -4.05
CA ASN A 113 49.75 7.25 -5.18
C ASN A 113 48.36 7.89 -5.18
N VAL A 114 47.81 8.26 -4.01
CA VAL A 114 46.49 8.90 -3.94
C VAL A 114 46.48 10.26 -4.65
N PRO A 115 45.33 10.69 -5.19
CA PRO A 115 45.15 12.02 -5.79
C PRO A 115 45.56 13.18 -4.86
N GLN A 116 45.97 14.30 -5.45
CA GLN A 116 46.41 15.48 -4.68
C GLN A 116 45.26 16.09 -3.86
N SER A 117 44.02 15.94 -4.29
CA SER A 117 42.81 16.34 -3.54
C SER A 117 42.77 15.67 -2.16
N ALA A 118 42.90 14.34 -2.10
CA ALA A 118 42.97 13.58 -0.85
C ALA A 118 44.10 14.05 0.06
N LYS A 119 45.32 14.24 -0.47
CA LYS A 119 46.47 14.73 0.33
C LYS A 119 46.23 16.12 0.90
N THR A 120 45.60 16.99 0.10
CA THR A 120 45.31 18.37 0.51
C THR A 120 44.32 18.39 1.65
N VAL A 121 43.21 17.64 1.54
CA VAL A 121 42.23 17.53 2.61
C VAL A 121 42.85 16.89 3.85
N ALA A 122 43.50 15.73 3.71
CA ALA A 122 44.18 15.03 4.79
C ALA A 122 45.17 15.93 5.55
N SER A 123 46.01 16.71 4.84
CA SER A 123 47.02 17.56 5.48
C SER A 123 46.44 18.62 6.42
N THR A 124 45.21 19.05 6.15
CA THR A 124 44.49 20.08 6.91
C THR A 124 43.39 19.52 7.81
N LEU A 125 43.24 18.19 7.84
CA LEU A 125 42.14 17.50 8.51
C LEU A 125 42.06 17.86 10.00
N THR A 126 40.83 18.03 10.47
CA THR A 126 40.44 18.33 11.84
C THR A 126 39.27 17.44 12.24
N GLU A 127 39.02 17.30 13.54
CA GLU A 127 37.85 16.57 14.09
C GLU A 127 36.54 17.09 13.43
N ASP A 128 36.34 18.41 13.38
CA ASP A 128 35.17 19.03 12.73
C ASP A 128 35.04 18.67 11.23
N GLN A 129 36.16 18.49 10.52
CA GLN A 129 36.13 18.08 9.11
C GLN A 129 35.86 16.59 8.94
N ILE A 130 36.26 15.75 9.90
CA ILE A 130 35.93 14.33 9.93
C ILE A 130 34.42 14.18 10.12
N ALA A 131 33.86 14.85 11.14
CA ALA A 131 32.43 14.86 11.38
C ALA A 131 31.63 15.35 10.15
N GLY A 132 32.07 16.45 9.53
CA GLY A 132 31.43 16.98 8.32
C GLY A 132 31.54 16.07 7.09
N MET A 133 32.58 15.22 6.99
CA MET A 133 32.68 14.22 5.92
C MET A 133 31.71 13.05 6.13
N LEU A 134 31.52 12.64 7.39
CA LEU A 134 30.66 11.51 7.77
C LEU A 134 29.16 11.85 7.74
N ASP A 135 28.80 13.12 7.93
CA ASP A 135 27.42 13.62 7.87
C ASP A 135 26.80 13.47 6.48
N ILE A 136 25.85 12.54 6.33
CA ILE A 136 25.20 12.21 5.05
C ILE A 136 24.47 13.38 4.36
N ASP A 137 24.05 14.39 5.13
CA ASP A 137 23.37 15.57 4.60
C ASP A 137 24.35 16.62 4.04
N GLN A 138 25.66 16.43 4.30
CA GLN A 138 26.70 17.29 3.76
C GLN A 138 27.37 16.65 2.54
N ASP A 139 27.59 17.47 1.52
CA ASP A 139 28.40 17.09 0.38
C ASP A 139 29.87 16.96 0.80
N LEU A 140 30.53 15.90 0.31
CA LEU A 140 32.00 15.85 0.37
C LEU A 140 32.60 17.07 -0.33
N PRO A 141 33.80 17.52 0.08
CA PRO A 141 34.51 18.58 -0.64
C PRO A 141 34.57 18.26 -2.14
N SER A 142 34.21 19.22 -3.00
CA SER A 142 34.00 18.97 -4.44
C SER A 142 35.18 18.26 -5.14
N ASP A 143 36.40 18.59 -4.72
CA ASP A 143 37.62 17.99 -5.27
C ASP A 143 37.81 16.54 -4.79
N VAL A 144 37.36 16.21 -3.58
CA VAL A 144 37.31 14.83 -3.08
C VAL A 144 36.21 14.06 -3.79
N GLN A 145 35.01 14.63 -3.88
CA GLN A 145 33.86 14.02 -4.55
C GLN A 145 34.17 13.63 -6.01
N ALA A 146 34.91 14.47 -6.73
CA ALA A 146 35.31 14.21 -8.12
C ALA A 146 36.37 13.10 -8.25
N ASP A 147 37.15 12.86 -7.20
CA ASP A 147 38.29 11.95 -7.21
C ASP A 147 38.06 10.66 -6.41
N VAL A 148 36.88 10.45 -5.79
CA VAL A 148 36.57 9.28 -4.93
C VAL A 148 37.02 7.96 -5.56
N ASP A 149 36.59 7.66 -6.78
CA ASP A 149 36.96 6.42 -7.48
C ASP A 149 38.48 6.25 -7.63
N ALA A 150 39.19 7.35 -7.91
CA ALA A 150 40.64 7.36 -8.06
C ALA A 150 41.36 7.23 -6.72
N ILE A 151 40.78 7.77 -5.63
CA ILE A 151 41.27 7.60 -4.26
C ILE A 151 41.17 6.13 -3.88
N ILE A 152 39.97 5.53 -3.96
CA ILE A 152 39.73 4.13 -3.60
C ILE A 152 40.60 3.17 -4.41
N ALA A 153 40.71 3.38 -5.73
CA ALA A 153 41.55 2.56 -6.60
C ALA A 153 43.06 2.63 -6.27
N ALA A 154 43.51 3.67 -5.56
CA ALA A 154 44.90 3.83 -5.13
C ALA A 154 45.20 3.18 -3.77
N ILE A 155 44.18 2.73 -3.04
CA ILE A 155 44.33 2.11 -1.72
C ILE A 155 44.73 0.63 -1.91
N PRO A 156 45.88 0.19 -1.36
CA PRO A 156 46.25 -1.22 -1.41
C PRO A 156 45.38 -2.05 -0.45
N ALA A 157 45.24 -3.35 -0.77
CA ALA A 157 44.29 -4.23 -0.08
C ALA A 157 44.53 -4.36 1.43
N ASP A 158 45.77 -4.21 1.88
CA ASP A 158 46.14 -4.25 3.30
C ASP A 158 45.72 -2.98 4.06
N ILE A 159 45.64 -1.82 3.41
CA ILE A 159 45.05 -0.61 3.99
C ILE A 159 43.52 -0.68 3.93
N MET A 160 42.94 -1.18 2.82
CA MET A 160 41.50 -1.41 2.74
C MET A 160 40.99 -2.32 3.85
N ALA A 161 41.73 -3.38 4.19
CA ALA A 161 41.37 -4.30 5.28
C ALA A 161 41.40 -3.68 6.70
N LEU A 162 41.82 -2.42 6.83
CA LEU A 162 41.81 -1.66 8.07
C LEU A 162 40.68 -0.62 8.11
N LEU A 163 39.96 -0.42 7.01
CA LEU A 163 38.87 0.55 6.99
C LEU A 163 37.60 -0.06 7.62
N PRO A 164 36.75 0.77 8.23
CA PRO A 164 35.46 0.31 8.76
C PRO A 164 34.58 -0.20 7.62
N GLU A 165 33.76 -1.21 7.91
CA GLU A 165 32.75 -1.76 7.01
C GLU A 165 31.40 -1.72 7.71
N ILE A 166 30.31 -1.48 6.97
CA ILE A 166 28.95 -1.65 7.51
C ILE A 166 28.37 -2.93 6.93
N THR A 167 28.19 -3.92 7.81
CA THR A 167 27.62 -5.20 7.43
C THR A 167 26.10 -5.16 7.52
N PHE A 168 25.42 -5.42 6.41
CA PHE A 168 23.96 -5.51 6.33
C PHE A 168 23.52 -6.61 5.34
N ASP A 169 22.42 -7.29 5.66
CA ASP A 169 21.76 -8.24 4.75
C ASP A 169 20.24 -8.05 4.85
N PHE A 170 19.70 -7.23 3.96
CA PHE A 170 18.25 -6.99 3.92
C PHE A 170 17.47 -8.15 3.27
N GLY A 171 18.13 -9.26 2.89
CA GLY A 171 17.51 -10.42 2.29
C GLY A 171 16.75 -10.14 0.98
N THR A 172 15.87 -11.05 0.58
CA THR A 172 15.00 -10.91 -0.61
C THR A 172 13.92 -9.83 -0.50
N SER A 173 13.93 -9.04 0.58
CA SER A 173 13.03 -7.92 0.84
C SER A 173 13.09 -6.84 -0.26
N ALA A 174 14.14 -6.87 -1.10
CA ALA A 174 14.34 -6.03 -2.27
C ALA A 174 13.50 -6.39 -3.52
N THR A 175 12.73 -7.48 -3.53
CA THR A 175 11.88 -7.85 -4.69
C THR A 175 10.38 -7.72 -4.39
N ALA A 176 9.92 -6.50 -4.18
CA ALA A 176 8.50 -6.20 -4.38
C ALA A 176 8.26 -6.02 -5.89
N SER A 177 7.83 -7.12 -6.53
CA SER A 177 7.28 -7.09 -7.88
C SER A 177 6.19 -6.02 -7.95
N VAL A 178 6.41 -4.95 -8.72
CA VAL A 178 5.37 -4.00 -9.08
C VAL A 178 4.33 -4.77 -9.90
N TYR A 179 3.25 -5.21 -9.25
CA TYR A 179 2.04 -5.59 -9.97
C TYR A 179 1.47 -4.31 -10.58
N GLY A 180 1.78 -4.10 -11.86
CA GLY A 180 1.08 -3.14 -12.69
C GLY A 180 -0.41 -3.49 -12.71
N LYS A 181 -1.23 -2.68 -12.04
CA LYS A 181 -2.69 -2.76 -12.10
C LYS A 181 -3.15 -1.97 -13.33
N ASP A 182 -3.01 -2.59 -14.50
CA ASP A 182 -3.82 -2.18 -15.65
C ASP A 182 -5.27 -2.56 -15.38
N GLY A 183 -6.16 -1.57 -15.47
CA GLY A 183 -7.60 -1.77 -15.55
C GLY A 183 -8.41 -1.12 -14.43
N ILE A 184 -8.47 0.22 -14.43
CA ILE A 184 -9.62 0.92 -13.88
C ILE A 184 -10.87 0.42 -14.63
N GLN A 185 -11.75 -0.33 -13.95
CA GLN A 185 -13.16 -0.37 -14.35
C GLN A 185 -13.89 0.70 -13.56
N VAL A 186 -14.07 1.85 -14.22
CA VAL A 186 -15.02 2.86 -13.78
C VAL A 186 -16.41 2.22 -13.83
N LEU A 187 -17.11 2.28 -12.71
CA LEU A 187 -18.54 2.01 -12.60
C LEU A 187 -19.28 2.57 -13.82
N ASN A 188 -20.04 1.70 -14.48
CA ASN A 188 -21.24 2.15 -15.14
C ASN A 188 -22.32 1.11 -14.96
N VAL A 189 -23.04 1.23 -13.84
CA VAL A 189 -24.45 0.90 -13.86
C VAL A 189 -25.14 2.15 -13.35
N GLY A 190 -25.38 3.09 -14.27
CA GLY A 190 -26.50 4.00 -14.08
C GLY A 190 -27.72 3.14 -13.85
N VAL A 191 -28.24 3.14 -12.62
CA VAL A 191 -29.56 2.60 -12.36
C VAL A 191 -30.51 3.56 -13.08
N GLU A 192 -30.99 3.15 -14.26
CA GLU A 192 -32.23 3.70 -14.78
C GLU A 192 -33.28 3.44 -13.69
N LEU A 193 -33.75 4.51 -13.06
CA LEU A 193 -35.04 4.50 -12.42
C LEU A 193 -36.05 4.23 -13.54
N ASP A 194 -36.47 2.98 -13.68
CA ASP A 194 -37.51 2.61 -14.63
C ASP A 194 -38.79 3.37 -14.23
N PRO A 195 -39.34 4.25 -15.09
CA PRO A 195 -40.58 4.91 -14.78
C PRO A 195 -41.71 3.89 -14.97
N VAL A 196 -42.07 3.17 -13.91
CA VAL A 196 -43.33 2.41 -13.89
C VAL A 196 -44.47 3.40 -13.73
N ALA A 197 -44.91 3.96 -14.86
CA ALA A 197 -46.17 4.68 -14.95
C ALA A 197 -47.19 3.81 -15.68
N GLN A 198 -48.07 3.13 -14.93
CA GLN A 198 -49.51 3.09 -15.22
C GLN A 198 -50.28 3.04 -13.91
N VAL A 199 -51.03 4.11 -13.66
CA VAL A 199 -52.00 4.23 -12.59
C VAL A 199 -53.14 3.24 -12.86
N VAL A 200 -53.25 2.23 -12.01
CA VAL A 200 -54.52 1.56 -11.71
C VAL A 200 -54.64 1.64 -10.18
N ASP A 201 -55.61 2.42 -9.73
CA ASP A 201 -55.83 2.75 -8.32
C ASP A 201 -56.37 1.50 -7.60
N ALA A 202 -55.46 0.71 -7.00
CA ALA A 202 -55.78 -0.48 -6.21
C ALA A 202 -55.01 -0.43 -4.88
N PRO A 203 -55.69 -0.36 -3.71
CA PRO A 203 -55.07 -0.26 -2.39
C PRO A 203 -54.01 -1.32 -2.06
N CYS A 204 -54.02 -2.46 -2.76
CA CYS A 204 -53.03 -3.53 -2.62
C CYS A 204 -51.66 -3.15 -3.20
N GLU A 205 -51.62 -2.48 -4.36
CA GLU A 205 -50.35 -2.12 -5.02
C GLU A 205 -49.58 -1.07 -4.22
N ASP A 206 -50.29 -0.09 -3.65
CA ASP A 206 -49.69 0.95 -2.81
C ASP A 206 -49.03 0.35 -1.57
N ILE A 207 -49.66 -0.65 -0.94
CA ILE A 207 -49.11 -1.34 0.23
C ILE A 207 -47.80 -2.07 -0.12
N TYR A 208 -47.75 -2.80 -1.24
CA TYR A 208 -46.53 -3.48 -1.68
C TYR A 208 -45.41 -2.50 -2.07
N ARG A 209 -45.75 -1.38 -2.71
CA ARG A 209 -44.78 -0.32 -3.05
C ARG A 209 -44.23 0.37 -1.80
N GLU A 210 -45.08 0.69 -0.83
CA GLU A 210 -44.66 1.31 0.44
C GLU A 210 -43.73 0.38 1.23
N ALA A 211 -44.06 -0.91 1.33
CA ALA A 211 -43.21 -1.90 2.01
C ALA A 211 -41.87 -2.12 1.29
N TYR A 212 -41.88 -2.16 -0.05
CA TYR A 212 -40.67 -2.21 -0.87
C TYR A 212 -39.77 -0.99 -0.62
N ASP A 213 -40.33 0.22 -0.65
CA ASP A 213 -39.58 1.45 -0.43
C ASP A 213 -38.96 1.48 0.97
N GLU A 214 -39.69 1.01 2.00
CA GLU A 214 -39.19 0.94 3.38
C GLU A 214 -38.01 -0.05 3.52
N ILE A 215 -38.13 -1.26 2.96
CA ILE A 215 -37.06 -2.26 3.08
C ILE A 215 -35.82 -1.88 2.27
N ILE A 216 -36.00 -1.34 1.06
CA ILE A 216 -34.89 -0.84 0.23
C ILE A 216 -34.21 0.34 0.89
N ALA A 217 -34.96 1.30 1.45
CA ALA A 217 -34.38 2.42 2.18
C ALA A 217 -33.53 1.94 3.37
N THR A 218 -34.00 0.91 4.09
CA THR A 218 -33.25 0.30 5.20
C THR A 218 -31.96 -0.37 4.71
N ARG A 219 -32.03 -1.19 3.66
CA ARG A 219 -30.85 -1.86 3.08
C ARG A 219 -29.86 -0.85 2.49
N GLN A 220 -30.37 0.21 1.87
CA GLN A 220 -29.56 1.31 1.34
C GLN A 220 -28.83 2.05 2.47
N ALA A 221 -29.50 2.34 3.58
CA ALA A 221 -28.86 2.97 4.74
C ALA A 221 -27.73 2.09 5.29
N THR A 222 -27.94 0.79 5.45
CA THR A 222 -26.90 -0.15 5.88
C THR A 222 -25.72 -0.18 4.91
N ARG A 223 -25.98 -0.23 3.59
CA ARG A 223 -24.92 -0.15 2.57
C ARG A 223 -24.11 1.13 2.70
N ASP A 224 -24.78 2.28 2.80
CA ASP A 224 -24.12 3.58 2.84
C ASP A 224 -23.28 3.74 4.13
N ASP A 225 -23.77 3.24 5.28
CA ASP A 225 -23.02 3.20 6.54
C ASP A 225 -21.79 2.29 6.47
N GLN A 226 -21.92 1.11 5.84
CA GLN A 226 -20.80 0.18 5.65
C GLN A 226 -19.74 0.77 4.69
N LEU A 227 -20.15 1.37 3.57
CA LEU A 227 -19.23 2.06 2.64
C LEU A 227 -18.52 3.24 3.30
N ALA A 228 -19.23 4.02 4.13
CA ALA A 228 -18.63 5.10 4.90
C ALA A 228 -17.58 4.56 5.89
N THR A 229 -17.86 3.43 6.54
CA THR A 229 -16.92 2.75 7.45
C THR A 229 -15.68 2.23 6.71
N ILE A 230 -15.85 1.60 5.54
CA ILE A 230 -14.74 1.14 4.70
C ILE A 230 -13.85 2.31 4.30
N LEU A 231 -14.44 3.44 3.88
CA LEU A 231 -13.69 4.64 3.52
C LEU A 231 -12.95 5.23 4.73
N ALA A 232 -13.56 5.25 5.91
CA ALA A 232 -12.91 5.74 7.13
C ALA A 232 -11.70 4.86 7.50
N ASN A 233 -11.85 3.53 7.42
CA ASN A 233 -10.78 2.57 7.67
C ASN A 233 -9.65 2.67 6.64
N PHE A 234 -9.98 2.83 5.37
CA PHE A 234 -9.00 3.09 4.31
C PHE A 234 -8.16 4.34 4.62
N ASN A 235 -8.80 5.48 4.88
CA ASN A 235 -8.09 6.73 5.16
C ASN A 235 -7.19 6.61 6.40
N ARG A 236 -7.69 6.00 7.48
CA ARG A 236 -6.92 5.75 8.69
C ARG A 236 -5.69 4.87 8.42
N ARG A 237 -5.83 3.82 7.60
CA ARG A 237 -4.72 2.90 7.27
C ARG A 237 -3.68 3.58 6.39
N MET A 238 -4.09 4.40 5.43
CA MET A 238 -3.19 5.21 4.59
C MET A 238 -2.39 6.20 5.44
N GLU A 239 -3.04 6.89 6.38
CA GLU A 239 -2.36 7.80 7.33
C GLU A 239 -1.38 7.04 8.24
N ALA A 240 -1.78 5.87 8.73
CA ALA A 240 -0.92 5.03 9.57
C ALA A 240 0.31 4.51 8.79
N ALA A 241 0.16 4.15 7.52
CA ALA A 241 1.28 3.76 6.65
C ALA A 241 2.25 4.94 6.43
N GLY A 242 1.72 6.14 6.20
CA GLY A 242 2.53 7.37 6.12
C GLY A 242 3.29 7.67 7.41
N THR A 243 2.63 7.49 8.57
CA THR A 243 3.25 7.68 9.88
C THR A 243 4.38 6.68 10.11
N ARG A 244 4.15 5.38 9.86
CA ARG A 244 5.17 4.34 9.97
C ARG A 244 6.36 4.62 9.06
N TYR A 245 6.12 5.04 7.82
CA TYR A 245 7.19 5.45 6.91
C TYR A 245 8.07 6.56 7.52
N THR A 246 7.47 7.65 8.00
CA THR A 246 8.23 8.74 8.62
C THR A 246 8.98 8.29 9.88
N THR A 247 8.39 7.42 10.69
CA THR A 247 9.08 6.84 11.86
C THR A 247 10.29 6.02 11.43
N ARG A 248 10.16 5.14 10.44
CA ARG A 248 11.27 4.31 9.93
C ARG A 248 12.40 5.14 9.33
N ILE A 249 12.08 6.23 8.61
CA ILE A 249 13.11 7.17 8.11
C ILE A 249 13.85 7.82 9.28
N ALA A 250 13.13 8.34 10.28
CA ALA A 250 13.77 8.95 11.45
C ALA A 250 14.61 7.95 12.27
N GLU A 251 14.27 6.65 12.23
CA GLU A 251 15.08 5.59 12.84
C GLU A 251 16.40 5.39 12.08
N ILE A 252 16.36 5.26 10.74
CA ILE A 252 17.60 5.10 9.95
C ILE A 252 18.46 6.38 9.93
N ASP A 253 17.86 7.57 10.07
CA ASP A 253 18.61 8.82 10.27
C ASP A 253 19.41 8.75 11.58
N GLY A 254 18.77 8.29 12.66
CA GLY A 254 19.43 8.13 13.96
C GLY A 254 20.52 7.06 13.96
N ASP A 255 20.32 5.98 13.21
CA ASP A 255 21.32 4.92 13.04
C ASP A 255 22.51 5.41 12.18
N ALA A 256 22.27 6.21 11.13
CA ALA A 256 23.33 6.84 10.34
C ALA A 256 24.24 7.72 11.20
N ASP A 257 23.64 8.55 12.07
CA ASP A 257 24.37 9.39 13.04
C ASP A 257 25.18 8.55 14.03
N ALA A 258 24.63 7.42 14.48
CA ALA A 258 25.33 6.50 15.38
C ALA A 258 26.54 5.85 14.68
N PHE A 259 26.38 5.39 13.45
CA PHE A 259 27.48 4.81 12.66
C PHE A 259 28.57 5.84 12.36
N ALA A 260 28.19 7.08 12.02
CA ALA A 260 29.12 8.18 11.85
C ALA A 260 29.94 8.42 13.12
N ALA A 261 29.30 8.48 14.29
CA ALA A 261 30.00 8.68 15.56
C ALA A 261 30.96 7.53 15.90
N GLU A 262 30.61 6.27 15.61
CA GLU A 262 31.50 5.13 15.83
C GLU A 262 32.74 5.18 14.93
N ILE A 263 32.57 5.58 13.67
CA ILE A 263 33.66 5.71 12.70
C ILE A 263 34.55 6.93 13.01
N GLU A 264 33.94 8.04 13.43
CA GLU A 264 34.64 9.27 13.84
C GLU A 264 35.65 8.97 14.94
N ILE A 265 35.28 8.17 15.96
CA ILE A 265 36.19 7.75 17.03
C ILE A 265 37.46 7.11 16.47
N VAL A 266 37.34 6.24 15.46
CA VAL A 266 38.49 5.55 14.86
C VAL A 266 39.37 6.54 14.07
N ALA A 267 38.76 7.43 13.30
CA ALA A 267 39.48 8.47 12.55
C ALA A 267 40.24 9.42 13.49
N ASP A 268 39.61 9.83 14.59
CA ASP A 268 40.19 10.70 15.61
C ASP A 268 41.37 10.05 16.33
N GLU A 269 41.36 8.73 16.53
CA GLU A 269 42.51 8.03 17.09
C GLU A 269 43.77 8.16 16.21
N PHE A 270 43.61 8.06 14.89
CA PHE A 270 44.71 8.28 13.93
C PHE A 270 45.11 9.75 13.86
N LEU A 271 44.16 10.69 13.91
CA LEU A 271 44.46 12.11 13.94
C LEU A 271 45.24 12.51 15.20
N ALA A 272 44.86 11.96 16.35
CA ALA A 272 45.58 12.14 17.61
C ALA A 272 46.98 11.51 17.56
N ALA A 273 47.15 10.35 16.94
CA ALA A 273 48.46 9.72 16.74
C ALA A 273 49.35 10.58 15.82
N ALA A 274 48.78 11.17 14.76
CA ALA A 274 49.50 12.07 13.84
C ALA A 274 50.11 13.28 14.56
N ALA A 275 49.38 13.84 15.53
CA ALA A 275 49.87 14.96 16.34
C ALA A 275 50.99 14.57 17.34
N GLY A 276 51.14 13.28 17.64
CA GLY A 276 52.14 12.75 18.59
C GLY A 276 53.40 12.19 17.93
N LEU A 277 53.34 11.82 16.64
CA LEU A 277 54.42 11.17 15.90
C LEU A 277 54.75 11.93 14.61
N ASP A 278 55.47 13.06 14.74
CA ASP A 278 55.83 13.98 13.64
C ASP A 278 56.37 13.27 12.38
N VAL A 279 57.14 12.19 12.54
CA VAL A 279 57.76 11.44 11.43
C VAL A 279 56.76 10.67 10.56
N ALA A 280 55.52 10.48 11.03
CA ALA A 280 54.45 9.78 10.34
C ALA A 280 53.17 10.64 10.24
N GLU A 281 53.27 11.95 10.50
CA GLU A 281 52.10 12.83 10.58
C GLU A 281 51.27 12.80 9.29
N GLU A 282 51.92 12.89 8.12
CA GLU A 282 51.23 12.90 6.83
C GLU A 282 50.49 11.58 6.58
N GLU A 283 51.15 10.44 6.83
CA GLU A 283 50.56 9.11 6.67
C GLU A 283 49.39 8.86 7.61
N LEU A 284 49.49 9.30 8.87
CA LEU A 284 48.44 9.10 9.87
C LEU A 284 47.24 10.02 9.63
N LYS A 285 47.46 11.26 9.19
CA LYS A 285 46.38 12.14 8.71
C LYS A 285 45.70 11.58 7.46
N LEU A 286 46.47 10.98 6.55
CA LEU A 286 45.90 10.28 5.41
C LEU A 286 45.04 9.09 5.86
N MET A 287 45.50 8.30 6.84
CA MET A 287 44.70 7.20 7.39
C MET A 287 43.38 7.69 8.00
N ALA A 288 43.41 8.76 8.80
CA ALA A 288 42.21 9.37 9.35
C ALA A 288 41.23 9.83 8.25
N PHE A 289 41.74 10.46 7.19
CA PHE A 289 40.94 10.84 6.02
C PHE A 289 40.33 9.62 5.31
N LEU A 290 41.09 8.53 5.13
CA LEU A 290 40.60 7.32 4.46
C LEU A 290 39.53 6.60 5.30
N VAL A 291 39.68 6.55 6.62
CA VAL A 291 38.66 6.01 7.53
C VAL A 291 37.36 6.82 7.41
N ALA A 292 37.45 8.15 7.42
CA ALA A 292 36.29 9.02 7.29
C ALA A 292 35.63 8.90 5.90
N LEU A 293 36.42 8.85 4.82
CA LEU A 293 35.92 8.75 3.46
C LEU A 293 35.22 7.41 3.21
N GLU A 294 35.86 6.30 3.57
CA GLU A 294 35.27 4.97 3.38
C GLU A 294 34.05 4.81 4.28
N GLY A 295 34.13 5.24 5.54
CA GLY A 295 32.98 5.23 6.44
C GLY A 295 31.79 6.00 5.89
N ARG A 296 32.02 7.17 5.29
CA ARG A 296 30.96 7.91 4.60
C ARG A 296 30.35 7.10 3.45
N MET A 297 31.17 6.45 2.63
CA MET A 297 30.69 5.62 1.52
C MET A 297 29.85 4.44 2.00
N GLU A 298 30.27 3.78 3.08
CA GLU A 298 29.56 2.68 3.71
C GLU A 298 28.22 3.13 4.30
N ILE A 299 28.20 4.23 5.06
CA ILE A 299 26.96 4.80 5.61
C ILE A 299 25.99 5.16 4.49
N GLN A 300 26.45 5.84 3.44
CA GLN A 300 25.61 6.20 2.29
C GLN A 300 25.03 4.95 1.60
N THR A 301 25.87 3.92 1.39
CA THR A 301 25.46 2.69 0.72
C THR A 301 24.40 1.94 1.53
N TRP A 302 24.59 1.81 2.83
CA TRP A 302 23.59 1.23 3.73
C TRP A 302 22.31 2.07 3.76
N TYR A 303 22.41 3.40 3.92
CA TYR A 303 21.28 4.31 4.03
C TYR A 303 20.39 4.27 2.77
N ASP A 304 20.99 4.36 1.57
CA ASP A 304 20.26 4.27 0.29
C ASP A 304 19.52 2.92 0.15
N ALA A 305 20.16 1.84 0.60
CA ALA A 305 19.58 0.51 0.55
C ALA A 305 18.44 0.35 1.59
N ALA A 306 18.59 0.88 2.80
CA ALA A 306 17.57 0.87 3.85
C ALA A 306 16.35 1.71 3.44
N GLU A 307 16.58 2.90 2.86
CA GLU A 307 15.51 3.76 2.35
C GLU A 307 14.72 3.05 1.24
N THR A 308 15.41 2.33 0.35
CA THR A 308 14.77 1.52 -0.70
C THR A 308 13.83 0.46 -0.11
N VAL A 309 14.27 -0.26 0.93
CA VAL A 309 13.47 -1.27 1.62
C VAL A 309 12.25 -0.65 2.32
N ILE A 310 12.44 0.47 3.03
CA ILE A 310 11.36 1.21 3.72
C ILE A 310 10.32 1.74 2.72
N ASN A 311 10.76 2.28 1.58
CA ASN A 311 9.89 2.74 0.49
C ASN A 311 9.08 1.59 -0.13
N ALA A 312 9.70 0.42 -0.32
CA ALA A 312 9.02 -0.78 -0.80
C ALA A 312 7.97 -1.30 0.20
N ALA A 313 8.28 -1.27 1.50
CA ALA A 313 7.34 -1.64 2.56
C ALA A 313 6.11 -0.72 2.57
N LYS A 314 6.31 0.61 2.51
CA LYS A 314 5.20 1.58 2.39
C LYS A 314 4.33 1.29 1.18
N THR A 315 4.94 1.10 0.01
CA THR A 315 4.21 0.82 -1.24
C THR A 315 3.37 -0.45 -1.12
N THR A 316 3.93 -1.49 -0.47
CA THR A 316 3.22 -2.76 -0.23
C THR A 316 2.03 -2.57 0.71
N GLU A 317 2.20 -1.81 1.80
CA GLU A 317 1.13 -1.50 2.76
C GLU A 317 -0.02 -0.69 2.11
N GLU A 318 0.31 0.33 1.29
CA GLU A 318 -0.67 1.14 0.58
C GLU A 318 -1.44 0.31 -0.47
N ALA A 319 -0.74 -0.53 -1.23
CA ALA A 319 -1.37 -1.41 -2.22
C ALA A 319 -2.29 -2.46 -1.57
N ALA A 320 -1.88 -3.03 -0.43
CA ALA A 320 -2.72 -3.95 0.34
C ALA A 320 -3.96 -3.24 0.90
N THR A 321 -3.80 -2.02 1.42
CA THR A 321 -4.90 -1.18 1.93
C THR A 321 -5.91 -0.85 0.82
N GLN A 322 -5.43 -0.50 -0.38
CA GLN A 322 -6.30 -0.24 -1.53
C GLN A 322 -7.03 -1.50 -2.00
N THR A 323 -6.34 -2.63 -2.10
CA THR A 323 -6.94 -3.90 -2.51
C THR A 323 -8.05 -4.32 -1.56
N ARG A 324 -7.81 -4.18 -0.25
CA ARG A 324 -8.82 -4.46 0.77
C ARG A 324 -10.04 -3.55 0.67
N LYS A 325 -9.84 -2.26 0.41
CA LYS A 325 -10.95 -1.33 0.17
C LYS A 325 -11.79 -1.79 -1.01
N ASP A 326 -11.14 -2.09 -2.15
CA ASP A 326 -11.82 -2.53 -3.37
C ASP A 326 -12.63 -3.83 -3.13
N GLU A 327 -12.04 -4.81 -2.42
CA GLU A 327 -12.70 -6.07 -2.07
C GLU A 327 -13.93 -5.86 -1.18
N LYS A 328 -13.82 -5.00 -0.16
CA LYS A 328 -14.92 -4.74 0.78
C LYS A 328 -16.04 -3.91 0.15
N ASP A 329 -15.70 -2.90 -0.65
CA ASP A 329 -16.69 -2.12 -1.41
C ASP A 329 -17.48 -3.03 -2.37
N ALA A 330 -16.78 -3.92 -3.09
CA ALA A 330 -17.40 -4.88 -4.00
C ALA A 330 -18.33 -5.85 -3.25
N ALA A 331 -17.91 -6.37 -2.09
CA ALA A 331 -18.71 -7.26 -1.27
C ALA A 331 -19.99 -6.57 -0.73
N VAL A 332 -19.87 -5.36 -0.17
CA VAL A 332 -21.03 -4.59 0.31
C VAL A 332 -22.00 -4.26 -0.82
N THR A 333 -21.48 -3.89 -2.00
CA THR A 333 -22.30 -3.61 -3.18
C THR A 333 -23.02 -4.86 -3.68
N ALA A 334 -22.34 -6.01 -3.69
CA ALA A 334 -22.94 -7.28 -4.08
C ALA A 334 -24.05 -7.72 -3.10
N ASN A 335 -23.80 -7.62 -1.79
CA ASN A 335 -24.80 -7.95 -0.76
C ASN A 335 -26.04 -7.07 -0.85
N TYR A 336 -25.87 -5.76 -1.10
CA TYR A 336 -27.00 -4.86 -1.34
C TYR A 336 -27.79 -5.26 -2.60
N GLN A 337 -27.11 -5.66 -3.66
CA GLN A 337 -27.77 -6.05 -4.91
C GLN A 337 -28.57 -7.35 -4.76
N ILE A 338 -28.08 -8.31 -3.98
CA ILE A 338 -28.84 -9.53 -3.63
C ILE A 338 -30.12 -9.15 -2.86
N ALA A 339 -30.01 -8.34 -1.80
CA ALA A 339 -31.17 -7.89 -1.04
C ALA A 339 -32.17 -7.10 -1.91
N LYS A 340 -31.68 -6.32 -2.88
CA LYS A 340 -32.53 -5.62 -3.84
C LYS A 340 -33.25 -6.59 -4.78
N GLU A 341 -32.56 -7.61 -5.30
CA GLU A 341 -33.17 -8.61 -6.18
C GLU A 341 -34.25 -9.42 -5.45
N ASP A 342 -34.04 -9.76 -4.18
CA ASP A 342 -35.06 -10.39 -3.34
C ASP A 342 -36.30 -9.49 -3.16
N ALA A 343 -36.08 -8.20 -2.85
CA ALA A 343 -37.17 -7.23 -2.72
C ALA A 343 -37.91 -7.02 -4.05
N ASP A 344 -37.19 -6.95 -5.17
CA ASP A 344 -37.77 -6.82 -6.51
C ASP A 344 -38.65 -8.04 -6.85
N ALA A 345 -38.22 -9.25 -6.47
CA ALA A 345 -38.97 -10.48 -6.69
C ALA A 345 -40.26 -10.51 -5.85
N ILE A 346 -40.19 -10.16 -4.56
CA ILE A 346 -41.37 -10.07 -3.68
C ILE A 346 -42.35 -9.02 -4.20
N LEU A 347 -41.85 -7.85 -4.63
CA LEU A 347 -42.69 -6.81 -5.22
C LEU A 347 -43.38 -7.30 -6.50
N ALA A 348 -42.65 -7.96 -7.41
CA ALA A 348 -43.20 -8.47 -8.66
C ALA A 348 -44.30 -9.52 -8.41
N ASP A 349 -44.06 -10.46 -7.50
CA ASP A 349 -45.03 -11.50 -7.11
C ASP A 349 -46.25 -10.88 -6.40
N GLY A 350 -46.02 -9.93 -5.51
CA GLY A 350 -47.07 -9.16 -4.82
C GLY A 350 -47.98 -8.41 -5.79
N LEU A 351 -47.42 -7.66 -6.74
CA LEU A 351 -48.18 -6.94 -7.76
C LEU A 351 -48.98 -7.89 -8.68
N ALA A 352 -48.38 -9.01 -9.08
CA ALA A 352 -49.09 -10.03 -9.86
C ALA A 352 -50.29 -10.63 -9.10
N ASN A 353 -50.16 -10.79 -7.79
CA ASN A 353 -51.24 -11.25 -6.92
C ASN A 353 -52.30 -10.18 -6.64
N CYS A 354 -51.93 -8.90 -6.56
CA CYS A 354 -52.87 -7.78 -6.47
C CYS A 354 -53.78 -7.70 -7.72
N HIS A 355 -53.22 -7.93 -8.92
CA HIS A 355 -54.00 -7.97 -10.17
C HIS A 355 -55.08 -9.07 -10.18
N ASN A 356 -54.86 -10.17 -9.46
CA ASN A 356 -55.83 -11.26 -9.32
C ASN A 356 -56.99 -10.93 -8.36
N GLN A 357 -56.91 -9.85 -7.59
CA GLN A 357 -57.99 -9.38 -6.71
C GLN A 357 -58.90 -8.33 -7.36
N GLY A 358 -58.48 -7.73 -8.49
CA GLY A 358 -59.21 -6.66 -9.18
C GLY A 358 -60.07 -7.08 -10.38
N SER A 359 -60.19 -8.37 -10.69
CA SER A 359 -61.02 -8.86 -11.81
C SER A 359 -62.48 -9.15 -11.46
N GLY A 360 -62.85 -8.95 -10.19
CA GLY A 360 -64.23 -9.06 -9.69
C GLY A 360 -64.78 -7.71 -9.24
N SER A 361 -65.32 -6.92 -10.16
CA SER A 361 -66.24 -5.82 -9.83
C SER A 361 -67.33 -5.69 -10.89
#